data_AF-A0A842XXN5-F1
#
_entry.id   AF-A0A842XXN5-F1
#
_cell.length_a   1.000
_cell.length_b   1.000
_cell.length_c   1.000
_cell.angle_alpha   90.00
_cell.angle_beta   90.00
_cell.angle_gamma   90.00
#
_symmetry.space_group_name_H-M   'P 1'
#
loop_
_entity.id
_entity.type
_entity.pdbx_description
1 polymer ?
#
loop_
_entity_poly.entity_id
_entity_poly.type
_entity_poly.pdbx_seq_one_letter_code
_entity_poly.pdbx_strand_id
1 'polypeptide(L)' 'IEKLGIKYQLTPMGTAIEVVSMDEVFDAVKEVHEALVRKGIKRVLTHLTIDDRRDSPKSMEEKVESVRKKL' A
#
# COMPACT_ATOMS: atom_id res chain seq x y z
N ILE A 1 6.56 -5.10 -5.58
CA ILE A 1 6.31 -4.81 -4.15
C ILE A 1 7.35 -5.51 -3.27
N GLU A 2 7.47 -6.84 -3.26
CA GLU A 2 8.55 -7.53 -2.51
C GLU A 2 9.95 -6.99 -2.82
N LYS A 3 10.23 -6.71 -4.09
CA LYS A 3 11.52 -6.14 -4.54
C LYS A 3 11.81 -4.72 -4.02
N LEU A 4 10.81 -4.01 -3.51
CA LEU A 4 10.93 -2.64 -3.02
C LEU A 4 11.29 -2.59 -1.53
N GLY A 5 11.33 -3.74 -0.82
CA GLY A 5 11.60 -3.78 0.61
C GLY A 5 10.50 -3.17 1.49
N ILE A 6 9.34 -2.84 0.90
CA ILE A 6 8.20 -2.22 1.57
C ILE A 6 7.40 -3.28 2.30
N LYS A 7 6.98 -2.99 3.54
CA LYS A 7 6.10 -3.86 4.31
C LYS A 7 4.72 -3.86 3.65
N TYR A 8 4.21 -5.05 3.35
CA TYR A 8 2.92 -5.19 2.68
C TYR A 8 2.12 -6.34 3.29
N GLN A 9 0.81 -6.26 3.15
CA GLN A 9 -0.13 -7.30 3.54
C GLN A 9 -1.15 -7.50 2.43
N LEU A 10 -1.25 -8.75 1.95
CA LEU A 10 -2.29 -9.11 0.99
C LEU A 10 -3.63 -9.21 1.70
N THR A 11 -4.64 -8.58 1.14
CA THR A 11 -6.03 -8.62 1.60
C THR A 11 -6.94 -9.07 0.46
N PRO A 12 -8.17 -9.54 0.73
CA PRO A 12 -9.07 -10.02 -0.32
C PRO A 12 -9.41 -8.98 -1.40
N MET A 13 -9.34 -7.69 -1.08
CA MET A 13 -9.69 -6.59 -1.99
C MET A 13 -8.48 -5.80 -2.50
N GLY A 14 -7.25 -6.19 -2.16
CA GLY A 14 -6.06 -5.46 -2.59
C GLY A 14 -4.84 -5.74 -1.74
N THR A 15 -3.81 -4.92 -1.91
CA THR A 15 -2.58 -5.00 -1.14
C THR A 15 -2.47 -3.76 -0.28
N ALA A 16 -2.45 -3.93 1.04
CA ALA A 16 -2.12 -2.86 1.97
C ALA A 16 -0.59 -2.74 2.02
N ILE A 17 -0.08 -1.51 1.97
CA ILE A 17 1.34 -1.22 2.05
C ILE A 17 1.59 -0.21 3.18
N GLU A 18 2.68 -0.39 3.91
CA GLU A 18 3.15 0.51 4.96
C GLU A 18 4.52 1.02 4.54
N VAL A 19 4.62 2.34 4.41
CA VAL A 19 5.79 3.06 3.92
C VAL A 19 6.19 4.13 4.92
N VAL A 20 7.44 4.56 4.86
CA VAL A 20 7.97 5.64 5.72
C VAL A 20 7.80 7.03 5.11
N SER A 21 7.59 7.12 3.80
CA SER A 21 7.44 8.39 3.09
C SER A 21 6.39 8.34 1.99
N MET A 22 5.84 9.51 1.64
CA MET A 22 4.90 9.64 0.53
C MET A 22 5.55 9.34 -0.82
N ASP A 23 6.82 9.71 -0.99
CA ASP A 23 7.59 9.44 -2.21
C ASP A 23 7.69 7.93 -2.50
N GLU A 24 7.91 7.11 -1.47
CA GLU A 24 7.90 5.64 -1.61
C GLU A 24 6.56 5.09 -2.10
N VAL A 25 5.43 5.69 -1.71
CA VAL A 25 4.11 5.28 -2.22
C VAL A 25 4.06 5.49 -3.73
N PHE A 26 4.45 6.67 -4.19
CA PHE A 26 4.36 7.03 -5.61
C PHE A 26 5.32 6.21 -6.46
N ASP A 27 6.55 6.00 -5.99
CA ASP A 27 7.53 5.17 -6.68
C ASP A 27 7.06 3.71 -6.77
N ALA A 28 6.51 3.17 -5.68
CA ALA A 28 5.98 1.81 -5.67
C ALA A 28 4.80 1.64 -6.64
N VAL A 29 3.84 2.57 -6.60
CA VAL A 29 2.66 2.53 -7.48
C VAL A 29 3.06 2.70 -8.94
N LYS A 30 3.98 3.62 -9.23
CA LYS A 30 4.50 3.84 -10.59
C LYS A 30 5.16 2.58 -11.13
N GLU A 31 6.07 1.97 -10.38
CA GLU A 31 6.79 0.78 -10.83
C GLU A 31 5.84 -0.41 -11.04
N VAL A 32 4.82 -0.57 -10.19
CA VAL A 32 3.78 -1.59 -10.38
C VAL A 32 2.96 -1.32 -11.65
N HIS A 33 2.54 -0.08 -11.85
CA HIS A 33 1.73 0.30 -13.01
C HIS A 33 2.51 0.11 -14.31
N GLU A 34 3.76 0.59 -14.37
CA GLU A 34 4.62 0.42 -15.54
C GLU A 34 4.97 -1.05 -15.80
N ALA A 35 5.18 -1.86 -14.75
CA ALA A 35 5.41 -3.30 -14.92
C ALA A 35 4.22 -4.01 -15.60
N LEU A 36 2.99 -3.57 -15.33
CA LEU A 36 1.79 -4.09 -16.01
C LEU A 36 1.72 -3.63 -17.47
N VAL A 37 2.05 -2.37 -17.74
CA VAL A 37 2.12 -1.84 -19.10
C VAL A 37 3.21 -2.54 -19.93
N ARG A 38 4.39 -2.79 -19.34
CA ARG A 38 5.49 -3.56 -19.95
C ARG A 38 5.09 -5.00 -20.31
N LYS A 39 4.08 -5.56 -19.64
CA LYS A 39 3.48 -6.86 -19.97
C LYS A 39 2.45 -6.80 -21.10
N GLY A 40 2.27 -5.65 -21.75
CA GLY A 40 1.34 -5.46 -22.88
C GLY A 40 -0.08 -5.08 -22.47
N ILE A 41 -0.33 -4.76 -21.19
CA ILE A 41 -1.64 -4.30 -20.73
C ILE A 41 -1.84 -2.85 -21.16
N LYS A 42 -2.87 -2.61 -22.00
CA LYS A 42 -3.12 -1.30 -22.62
C LYS A 42 -3.81 -0.29 -21.71
N ARG A 43 -4.52 -0.76 -20.69
CA ARG A 43 -5.24 0.08 -19.72
C ARG A 43 -5.16 -0.55 -18.35
N VAL A 44 -4.65 0.22 -17.39
CA VAL A 44 -4.54 -0.19 -15.99
C VAL A 44 -5.30 0.83 -15.17
N LEU A 45 -6.20 0.36 -14.30
CA LEU A 45 -6.91 1.20 -13.34
C LEU A 45 -6.35 0.90 -11.95
N THR A 46 -5.77 1.90 -11.30
CA THR A 46 -5.19 1.76 -9.97
C THR A 46 -5.99 2.60 -8.99
N HIS A 47 -6.52 1.96 -7.95
CA HIS A 47 -7.13 2.66 -6.81
C HIS A 47 -6.11 2.73 -5.69
N LEU A 48 -5.83 3.94 -5.22
CA LEU A 48 -4.89 4.20 -4.14
C LEU A 48 -5.61 4.97 -3.03
N THR A 49 -5.65 4.39 -1.85
CA THR A 49 -6.16 5.03 -0.63
C THR A 49 -5.00 5.22 0.32
N ILE A 50 -4.74 6.46 0.72
CA ILE A 50 -3.62 6.83 1.59
C ILE A 50 -4.18 7.32 2.92
N ASP A 51 -3.74 6.70 4.00
CA ASP A 51 -4.05 7.08 5.37
C ASP A 51 -2.75 7.59 6.02
N ASP A 52 -2.45 8.88 5.80
CA ASP A 52 -1.32 9.61 6.40
C ASP A 52 -1.78 10.33 7.66
N ARG A 53 -1.40 9.79 8.82
CA ARG A 53 -1.61 10.42 10.13
C ARG A 53 -0.27 10.86 10.73
N ARG A 54 -0.12 12.18 10.87
CA ARG A 54 1.08 12.81 11.43
C ARG A 54 1.03 13.03 12.94
N ASP A 55 -0.16 12.90 13.52
CA ASP A 55 -0.43 13.11 14.94
C ASP A 55 -0.22 11.84 15.78
N SER A 56 -0.33 10.66 15.17
CA SER A 56 -0.15 9.37 15.85
C SER A 56 0.41 8.35 14.86
N PRO A 57 1.72 8.04 14.91
CA PRO A 57 2.26 6.94 14.14
C PRO A 57 1.64 5.64 14.66
N LYS A 58 0.99 4.90 13.76
CA LYS A 58 0.41 3.58 14.04
C LYS A 58 0.66 2.67 12.86
N SER A 59 1.12 1.46 13.14
CA SER A 59 1.25 0.41 12.13
C SER A 59 -0.11 -0.14 11.69
N MET A 60 -0.13 -0.82 10.54
CA MET A 60 -1.27 -1.55 10.03
C MET A 60 -1.79 -2.59 11.04
N GLU A 61 -0.89 -3.27 11.75
CA GLU A 61 -1.22 -4.27 12.76
C GLU A 61 -1.91 -3.65 13.97
N GLU A 62 -1.40 -2.51 14.46
CA GLU A 62 -2.03 -1.78 15.57
C GLU A 62 -3.41 -1.25 15.21
N LYS A 63 -3.65 -0.87 13.95
CA LYS A 63 -4.99 -0.47 13.48
C LYS A 63 -5.97 -1.64 13.57
N VAL A 64 -5.57 -2.83 13.11
CA VAL A 64 -6.40 -4.04 13.20
C VAL A 64 -6.65 -4.43 14.66
N GLU A 65 -5.62 -4.41 15.49
CA GLU A 65 -5.75 -4.76 16.91
C GLU A 65 -6.64 -3.76 17.68
N SER A 66 -6.53 -2.46 17.37
CA SER A 66 -7.39 -1.44 17.97
C SER A 66 -8.88 -1.65 17.66
N VAL A 67 -9.21 -2.20 16.48
CA VAL A 67 -10.60 -2.57 16.14
C VAL A 67 -11.00 -3.82 16.92
N ARG A 68 -10.15 -4.85 16.95
CA ARG A 68 -10.41 -6.09 17.69
C ARG A 68 -10.65 -5.88 19.18
N LYS A 69 -9.93 -4.95 19.81
CA LYS A 69 -10.10 -4.61 21.25
C LYS A 69 -11.42 -3.88 21.57
N LYS A 70 -12.11 -3.33 20.56
CA LYS A 70 -13.36 -2.57 20.72
C LYS A 70 -14.59 -3.35 20.26
N LEU A 71 -14.41 -4.60 19.84
CA LEU A 71 -15.47 -5.58 19.58
C LEU A 71 -15.72 -6.36 20.87
#